data_AF-A0AAE0QZZ3-F1
#
_entry.id   AF-A0AAE0QZZ3-F1
#
_cell.length_a   1.000
_cell.length_b   1.000
_cell.length_c   1.000
_cell.angle_alpha   90.00
_cell.angle_beta   90.00
_cell.angle_gamma   90.00
#
_symmetry.space_group_name_H-M   'P 1'
#
loop_
_entity.id
_entity.type
_entity.pdbx_description
1 polymer ?
#
loop_
_entity_poly.entity_id
_entity_poly.type
_entity_poly.pdbx_seq_one_letter_code
_entity_poly.pdbx_strand_id
1 'polypeptide(L)'
;MHSSNHIVKFADDMTVVGLISKNDKPAYREESDHSLLFIDESPVEIVKSTKFLGVHLLENITWSLNTSSISKKAQQRLYFLRRLTKAHLPPPILTMFYRGTIKSVLSSCITAWFGNCTVLVRKTLQWIVKTAEKIIGVSLPSIMDTYTTRCIRKANSIVDDPTHPSHTFFTLIPSGKRYQSIRALTTRLCNSFFPQASTRLLNSQN
;
A
#
# COMPACT_ATOMS: atom_id res chain seq x y z
N MET A 1 14.13 -25.03 13.58
CA MET A 1 14.17 -23.87 12.66
C MET A 1 12.77 -23.28 12.58
N HIS A 2 12.55 -22.10 13.17
CA HIS A 2 11.24 -21.43 13.09
C HIS A 2 10.97 -21.02 11.63
N SER A 3 9.94 -21.64 11.03
CA SER A 3 9.54 -21.51 9.63
C SER A 3 8.79 -20.20 9.30
N SER A 4 9.04 -19.11 10.02
CA SER A 4 8.20 -17.90 9.97
C SER A 4 8.92 -16.66 9.41
N ASN A 5 10.13 -16.80 8.88
CA ASN A 5 10.88 -15.69 8.30
C ASN A 5 10.73 -15.66 6.78
N HIS A 6 10.28 -14.52 6.26
CA HIS A 6 10.20 -14.25 4.83
C HIS A 6 11.29 -13.23 4.46
N ILE A 7 12.26 -13.68 3.67
CA ILE A 7 13.34 -12.84 3.17
C ILE A 7 12.90 -12.25 1.83
N VAL A 8 12.97 -10.92 1.70
CA VAL A 8 12.72 -10.23 0.43
C VAL A 8 13.99 -9.47 0.04
N LYS A 9 14.55 -9.81 -1.12
CA LYS A 9 15.72 -9.16 -1.71
C LYS A 9 15.32 -8.46 -3.01
N PHE A 10 15.72 -7.20 -3.16
CA PHE A 10 15.58 -6.46 -4.41
C PHE A 10 16.86 -5.69 -4.70
N ALA A 11 17.58 -6.07 -5.76
CA ALA A 11 18.93 -5.57 -6.03
C ALA A 11 19.82 -5.70 -4.77
N ASP A 12 20.41 -4.58 -4.31
CA ASP A 12 21.25 -4.51 -3.12
C ASP A 12 20.44 -4.29 -1.83
N ASP A 13 19.15 -3.93 -1.94
CA ASP A 13 18.26 -3.76 -0.80
C ASP A 13 17.73 -5.14 -0.35
N MET A 14 18.26 -5.66 0.76
CA MET A 14 17.74 -6.85 1.43
C MET A 14 16.98 -6.44 2.68
N THR A 15 15.72 -6.88 2.81
CA THR A 15 14.94 -6.72 4.04
C THR A 15 14.39 -8.07 4.46
N VAL A 16 14.76 -8.50 5.67
CA VAL A 16 14.22 -9.70 6.29
C VAL A 16 12.97 -9.31 7.08
N VAL A 17 11.84 -9.94 6.76
CA VAL A 17 10.58 -9.73 7.46
C VAL A 17 10.21 -11.02 8.20
N GLY A 18 10.33 -11.01 9.52
CA GLY A 18 9.88 -12.10 10.37
C GLY A 18 8.41 -11.94 10.75
N LEU A 19 7.60 -13.00 10.57
CA LEU A 19 6.28 -13.07 11.19
C LEU A 19 6.44 -13.42 12.66
N ILE A 20 6.06 -12.50 13.54
CA ILE A 20 5.95 -12.78 14.97
C ILE A 20 4.63 -13.53 15.19
N SER A 21 4.71 -14.86 15.23
CA SER A 21 3.56 -15.72 15.56
C SER A 21 3.22 -15.57 17.04
N LYS A 22 2.31 -14.65 17.38
CA LYS A 22 1.67 -14.60 18.69
C LYS A 22 0.38 -15.40 18.63
N ASN A 23 0.44 -16.68 18.97
CA ASN A 23 -0.79 -17.44 19.25
C ASN A 23 -1.25 -17.34 20.70
N ASP A 24 -0.56 -16.60 21.58
CA ASP A 24 -1.04 -16.33 22.93
C ASP A 24 -0.92 -14.84 23.32
N LYS A 25 -2.00 -14.29 23.85
CA LYS A 25 -2.05 -13.05 24.65
C LYS A 25 -2.55 -13.45 26.05
N PRO A 26 -2.21 -12.74 27.15
CA PRO A 26 -1.72 -11.36 27.21
C PRO A 26 -0.49 -11.20 28.13
N ALA A 27 0.65 -10.77 27.59
CA ALA A 27 1.72 -10.17 28.37
C ALA A 27 2.35 -9.06 27.54
N TYR A 28 1.86 -7.84 27.76
CA TYR A 28 2.49 -6.63 27.26
C TYR A 28 3.37 -6.09 28.37
N ARG A 29 4.70 -6.14 28.19
CA ARG A 29 5.77 -5.34 28.84
C ARG A 29 7.05 -6.09 29.28
N GLU A 30 7.41 -7.19 28.64
CA GLU A 30 8.80 -7.65 28.72
C GLU A 30 9.36 -7.79 27.32
N GLU A 31 10.56 -7.25 27.13
CA GLU A 31 11.38 -7.38 25.93
C GLU A 31 11.35 -8.85 25.50
N SER A 32 10.67 -9.14 24.39
CA SER A 32 10.61 -10.52 23.92
C SER A 32 11.97 -10.80 23.34
N ASP A 33 12.65 -11.78 23.91
CA ASP A 33 13.86 -12.41 23.39
C ASP A 33 13.55 -12.96 21.99
N HIS A 34 13.68 -12.09 20.99
CA HIS A 34 13.52 -12.43 19.59
C HIS A 34 14.77 -13.20 19.21
N SER A 35 14.63 -14.48 18.88
CA SER A 35 15.75 -15.28 18.39
C SER A 35 16.45 -14.52 17.26
N LEU A 36 17.65 -14.01 17.55
CA LEU A 36 18.42 -13.21 16.61
C LEU A 36 18.67 -14.05 15.36
N LEU A 37 18.36 -13.47 14.21
CA LEU A 37 18.72 -14.09 12.94
C LEU A 37 20.19 -13.81 12.70
N PHE A 38 20.97 -14.84 12.38
CA PHE A 38 22.38 -14.70 12.02
C PHE A 38 22.52 -14.90 10.51
N ILE A 39 23.24 -13.98 9.86
CA ILE A 39 23.71 -14.12 8.48
C ILE A 39 25.24 -14.08 8.55
N ASP A 40 25.91 -15.13 8.07
CA ASP A 40 27.37 -15.27 8.13
C ASP A 40 27.93 -14.98 9.54
N GLU A 41 27.33 -15.62 10.56
CA GLU A 41 27.68 -15.48 11.99
C GLU A 41 27.49 -14.07 12.58
N SER A 42 26.96 -13.13 11.81
CA SER A 42 26.63 -11.77 12.25
C SER A 42 25.13 -11.64 12.56
N PRO A 43 24.75 -11.12 13.75
CA PRO A 43 23.35 -10.91 14.07
C PRO A 43 22.75 -9.82 13.16
N VAL A 44 21.58 -10.11 12.60
CA VAL A 44 20.81 -9.17 11.78
C VAL A 44 20.24 -8.09 12.69
N GLU A 45 20.50 -6.82 12.34
CA GLU A 45 19.99 -5.67 13.07
C GLU A 45 18.45 -5.61 13.03
N ILE A 46 17.83 -5.54 14.21
CA ILE A 46 16.39 -5.32 14.35
C ILE A 46 16.14 -3.82 14.41
N VAL A 47 15.59 -3.27 13.33
CA VAL A 47 15.28 -1.84 13.21
C VAL A 47 13.80 -1.56 13.45
N LYS A 48 13.50 -0.49 14.19
CA LYS A 48 12.10 -0.05 14.43
C LYS A 48 11.42 0.54 13.21
N SER A 49 12.20 1.02 12.25
CA SER A 49 11.72 1.59 11.00
C SER A 49 12.78 1.41 9.91
N THR A 50 12.36 0.98 8.73
CA THR A 50 13.19 0.92 7.54
C THR A 50 12.46 1.48 6.33
N LYS A 51 13.22 1.90 5.32
CA LYS A 51 12.67 2.34 4.04
C LYS A 51 13.04 1.30 2.99
N PHE A 52 12.05 0.60 2.47
CA PHE A 52 12.22 -0.42 1.44
C PHE A 52 11.48 0.01 0.17
N LEU A 53 12.20 0.09 -0.96
CA LEU A 53 11.65 0.49 -2.26
C LEU A 53 10.83 1.80 -2.22
N GLY A 54 11.27 2.75 -1.39
CA GLY A 54 10.60 4.05 -1.24
C GLY A 54 9.41 4.07 -0.27
N VAL A 55 9.04 2.94 0.34
CA VAL A 55 7.98 2.81 1.35
C VAL A 55 8.59 2.70 2.73
N HIS A 56 8.08 3.48 3.68
CA HIS A 56 8.50 3.38 5.09
C HIS A 56 7.72 2.26 5.79
N LEU A 57 8.44 1.28 6.30
CA LEU A 57 7.95 0.15 7.08
C LEU A 57 8.33 0.36 8.54
N LEU A 58 7.34 0.44 9.43
CA LEU A 58 7.55 0.49 10.89
C LEU A 58 7.36 -0.89 11.50
N GLU A 59 7.96 -1.13 12.66
CA GLU A 59 7.83 -2.37 13.45
C GLU A 59 6.38 -2.82 13.66
N ASN A 60 5.48 -1.85 13.82
CA ASN A 60 4.05 -2.07 14.08
C ASN A 60 3.20 -2.06 12.81
N ILE A 61 3.84 -1.95 11.63
CA ILE A 61 3.21 -1.88 10.30
C ILE A 61 2.16 -0.75 10.23
N THR A 62 2.40 0.35 10.96
CA THR A 62 1.63 1.57 10.81
C THR A 62 2.13 2.37 9.61
N TRP A 63 1.21 3.08 8.95
CA TRP A 63 1.51 3.79 7.70
C TRP A 63 1.70 5.30 7.90
N SER A 64 1.83 5.78 9.15
CA SER A 64 1.90 7.21 9.49
C SER A 64 3.12 7.89 8.87
N LEU A 65 4.31 7.31 9.02
CA LEU A 65 5.54 7.87 8.44
C LEU A 65 5.48 7.85 6.90
N ASN A 66 5.04 6.74 6.32
CA ASN A 66 4.89 6.60 4.87
C ASN A 66 3.92 7.64 4.29
N THR A 67 2.73 7.74 4.88
CA THR A 67 1.68 8.66 4.42
C THR A 67 2.05 10.13 4.62
N SER A 68 2.78 10.46 5.69
CA SER A 68 3.34 11.81 5.92
C SER A 68 4.38 12.16 4.85
N SER A 69 5.31 11.24 4.56
CA SER A 69 6.33 11.39 3.51
C SER A 69 5.69 11.58 2.12
N ILE A 70 4.70 10.75 1.77
CA ILE A 70 3.93 10.85 0.52
C ILE A 70 3.20 12.18 0.42
N SER A 71 2.50 12.60 1.48
CA SER A 71 1.73 13.84 1.49
C SER A 71 2.62 15.06 1.30
N LYS A 72 3.76 15.14 2.00
CA LYS A 72 4.75 16.23 1.85
C LYS A 72 5.30 16.29 0.42
N LYS A 73 5.70 15.15 -0.16
CA LYS A 73 6.19 15.09 -1.55
C LYS A 73 5.14 15.55 -2.55
N ALA A 74 3.89 15.12 -2.39
CA ALA A 74 2.80 15.51 -3.27
C ALA A 74 2.45 17.01 -3.14
N GLN A 75 2.49 17.56 -1.92
CA GLN A 75 2.31 18.99 -1.67
C GLN A 75 3.41 19.85 -2.30
N GLN A 76 4.68 19.41 -2.24
CA GLN A 76 5.76 20.06 -2.95
C GLN A 76 5.52 20.06 -4.48
N ARG A 77 4.98 18.97 -5.03
CA ARG A 77 4.66 18.88 -6.46
C ARG A 77 3.49 19.79 -6.87
N LEU A 78 2.54 20.07 -5.97
CA LEU A 78 1.48 21.07 -6.21
C LEU A 78 2.05 22.47 -6.43
N TYR A 79 3.15 22.83 -5.78
CA TYR A 79 3.79 24.13 -6.01
C TYR A 79 4.22 24.29 -7.48
N PHE A 80 4.85 23.25 -8.05
CA PHE A 80 5.23 23.25 -9.46
C PHE A 80 4.02 23.26 -10.39
N LEU A 81 2.97 22.50 -10.08
CA LEU A 81 1.72 22.55 -10.85
C LEU A 81 1.12 23.98 -10.90
N ARG A 82 1.13 24.71 -9.77
CA ARG A 82 0.71 26.12 -9.73
C ARG A 82 1.58 27.01 -10.60
N ARG A 83 2.91 26.81 -10.59
CA ARG A 83 3.83 27.58 -11.44
C ARG A 83 3.58 27.35 -12.93
N LEU A 84 3.36 26.09 -13.32
CA LEU A 84 3.04 25.72 -14.70
C LEU A 84 1.71 26.35 -15.16
N THR A 85 0.73 26.42 -14.26
CA THR A 85 -0.56 27.07 -14.54
C THR A 85 -0.40 28.57 -14.70
N LYS A 86 0.44 29.22 -13.86
CA LYS A 86 0.78 30.66 -14.02
C LYS A 86 1.53 30.97 -15.31
N ALA A 87 2.23 29.99 -15.89
CA ALA A 87 2.86 30.09 -17.20
C ALA A 87 1.89 29.85 -18.36
N HIS A 88 0.58 29.81 -18.10
CA HIS A 88 -0.49 29.64 -19.09
C HIS A 88 -0.40 28.34 -19.91
N LEU A 89 0.18 27.27 -19.34
CA LEU A 89 0.20 25.97 -20.00
C LEU A 89 -1.22 25.37 -20.10
N PRO A 90 -1.55 24.69 -21.21
CA PRO A 90 -2.90 24.21 -21.43
C PRO A 90 -3.24 23.02 -20.50
N PRO A 91 -4.53 22.83 -20.14
CA PRO A 91 -4.98 21.78 -19.21
C PRO A 91 -4.51 20.34 -19.53
N PRO A 92 -4.38 19.90 -20.80
CA PRO A 92 -3.85 18.57 -21.11
C PRO A 92 -2.42 18.35 -20.62
N ILE A 93 -1.55 19.36 -20.73
CA ILE A 93 -0.16 19.30 -20.27
C ILE A 93 -0.11 19.29 -18.74
N LEU A 94 -0.94 20.11 -18.09
CA LEU A 94 -1.05 20.13 -16.62
C LEU A 94 -1.59 18.79 -16.08
N THR A 95 -2.53 18.17 -16.79
CA THR A 95 -3.07 16.84 -16.47
C THR A 95 -1.99 15.77 -16.61
N MET A 96 -1.18 15.82 -17.67
CA MET A 96 -0.03 14.92 -17.85
C MET A 96 0.98 15.10 -16.72
N PHE A 97 1.31 16.33 -16.36
CA PHE A 97 2.19 16.63 -15.23
C PHE A 97 1.63 16.06 -13.92
N TYR A 98 0.34 16.28 -13.62
CA TYR A 98 -0.32 15.69 -12.45
C TYR A 98 -0.22 14.17 -12.43
N ARG A 99 -0.50 13.50 -13.56
CA ARG A 99 -0.43 12.04 -13.68
C ARG A 99 0.99 11.51 -13.43
N GLY A 100 1.98 12.15 -14.04
CA GLY A 100 3.39 11.74 -13.95
C GLY A 100 4.06 12.05 -12.62
N THR A 101 3.63 13.12 -11.93
CA THR A 101 4.33 13.60 -10.72
C THR A 101 3.48 13.47 -9.46
N ILE A 102 2.25 13.96 -9.41
CA ILE A 102 1.46 13.96 -8.17
C ILE A 102 0.80 12.59 -7.99
N LYS A 103 0.05 12.12 -8.99
CA LYS A 103 -0.64 10.82 -8.95
C LYS A 103 0.32 9.65 -8.80
N SER A 104 1.50 9.71 -9.43
CA SER A 104 2.52 8.65 -9.29
C SER A 104 2.97 8.46 -7.84
N VAL A 105 3.23 9.56 -7.11
CA VAL A 105 3.57 9.51 -5.68
C VAL A 105 2.40 9.01 -4.85
N LEU A 106 1.20 9.53 -5.09
CA LEU A 106 0.02 9.13 -4.32
C LEU A 106 -0.36 7.65 -4.56
N SER A 107 -0.08 7.11 -5.74
CA SER A 107 -0.44 5.74 -6.11
C SER A 107 0.67 4.70 -5.91
N SER A 108 1.87 5.13 -5.49
CA SER A 108 3.00 4.24 -5.23
C SER A 108 2.67 3.27 -4.10
N CYS A 109 2.69 1.97 -4.40
CA CYS A 109 2.32 0.88 -3.49
C CYS A 109 0.98 1.09 -2.76
N ILE A 110 0.04 1.85 -3.34
CA ILE A 110 -1.21 2.26 -2.67
C ILE A 110 -2.05 1.07 -2.17
N THR A 111 -1.95 -0.07 -2.84
CA THR A 111 -2.64 -1.31 -2.47
C THR A 111 -2.18 -1.87 -1.12
N ALA A 112 -0.94 -1.61 -0.70
CA ALA A 112 -0.38 -2.12 0.54
C ALA A 112 -0.83 -1.31 1.78
N TRP A 113 -0.91 0.01 1.65
CA TRP A 113 -1.04 0.90 2.81
C TRP A 113 -2.38 1.63 2.90
N PHE A 114 -3.03 1.95 1.77
CA PHE A 114 -4.18 2.87 1.78
C PHE A 114 -5.41 2.29 2.47
N GLY A 115 -5.63 0.98 2.35
CA GLY A 115 -6.73 0.29 3.05
C GLY A 115 -6.66 0.47 4.58
N ASN A 116 -5.44 0.60 5.13
CA ASN A 116 -5.19 0.78 6.56
C ASN A 116 -4.99 2.25 7.01
N CYS A 117 -5.25 3.22 6.12
CA CYS A 117 -5.15 4.63 6.50
C CYS A 117 -6.31 5.10 7.38
N THR A 118 -6.00 6.02 8.30
CA THR A 118 -6.98 6.76 9.08
C THR A 118 -7.82 7.68 8.19
N VAL A 119 -9.00 8.08 8.68
CA VAL A 119 -9.88 9.03 7.97
C VAL A 119 -9.18 10.36 7.71
N LEU A 120 -8.36 10.84 8.66
CA LEU A 120 -7.59 12.07 8.51
C LEU A 120 -6.64 11.98 7.31
N VAL A 121 -5.85 10.92 7.22
CA VAL A 121 -4.93 10.70 6.10
C VAL A 121 -5.68 10.65 4.77
N ARG A 122 -6.81 9.93 4.70
CA ARG A 122 -7.63 9.88 3.48
C ARG A 122 -8.13 11.26 3.06
N LYS A 123 -8.58 12.07 4.02
CA LYS A 123 -8.99 13.47 3.75
C LYS A 123 -7.83 14.32 3.25
N THR A 124 -6.64 14.19 3.83
CA THR A 124 -5.43 14.91 3.37
C THR A 124 -5.07 14.54 1.94
N LEU A 125 -5.05 13.24 1.61
CA LEU A 125 -4.72 12.78 0.24
C LEU A 125 -5.80 13.24 -0.77
N GLN A 126 -7.07 13.16 -0.39
CA GLN A 126 -8.17 13.65 -1.23
C GLN A 126 -8.10 15.17 -1.44
N TRP A 127 -7.71 15.92 -0.41
CA TRP A 127 -7.52 17.37 -0.52
C TRP A 127 -6.42 17.73 -1.53
N ILE A 128 -5.32 16.96 -1.59
CA ILE A 128 -4.27 17.14 -2.60
C ILE A 128 -4.84 16.97 -4.00
N VAL A 129 -5.62 15.90 -4.23
CA VAL A 129 -6.28 15.64 -5.52
C VAL A 129 -7.23 16.77 -5.89
N LYS A 130 -8.09 17.20 -4.96
CA LYS A 130 -9.04 18.31 -5.20
C LYS A 130 -8.36 19.65 -5.43
N THR A 131 -7.21 19.87 -4.81
CA THR A 131 -6.41 21.06 -5.09
C THR A 131 -5.86 21.04 -6.51
N ALA A 132 -5.34 19.90 -6.97
CA ALA A 132 -4.88 19.75 -8.35
C ALA A 132 -6.03 19.91 -9.36
N GLU A 133 -7.19 19.30 -9.08
CA GLU A 133 -8.41 19.41 -9.90
C GLU A 133 -8.81 20.88 -10.10
N LYS A 134 -8.83 21.68 -9.02
CA LYS A 134 -9.13 23.11 -9.07
C LYS A 134 -8.08 23.92 -9.86
N ILE A 135 -6.79 23.58 -9.73
CA ILE A 135 -5.71 24.28 -10.45
C ILE A 135 -5.80 23.99 -11.95
N ILE A 136 -6.12 22.75 -12.34
CA ILE A 136 -6.14 22.31 -13.74
C ILE A 136 -7.45 22.71 -14.43
N GLY A 137 -8.56 22.77 -13.68
CA GLY A 137 -9.89 23.01 -14.23
C GLY A 137 -10.50 21.79 -14.93
N VAL A 138 -10.01 20.58 -14.64
CA VAL A 138 -10.49 19.31 -15.21
C VAL A 138 -10.80 18.35 -14.07
N SER A 139 -11.90 17.60 -14.19
CA SER A 139 -12.29 16.58 -13.21
C SER A 139 -11.22 15.49 -13.09
N LEU A 140 -10.79 15.19 -11.85
CA LEU A 140 -9.81 14.15 -11.57
C LEU A 140 -10.44 13.00 -10.77
N PRO A 141 -10.03 11.74 -11.01
CA PRO A 141 -10.47 10.62 -10.19
C PRO A 141 -10.11 10.82 -8.73
N SER A 142 -10.99 10.43 -7.80
CA SER A 142 -10.69 10.54 -6.38
C SER A 142 -9.53 9.62 -5.98
N ILE A 143 -8.96 9.87 -4.79
CA ILE A 143 -7.93 8.98 -4.26
C ILE A 143 -8.49 7.57 -4.02
N MET A 144 -9.77 7.46 -3.62
CA MET A 144 -10.46 6.18 -3.45
C MET A 144 -10.59 5.44 -4.77
N ASP A 145 -10.99 6.12 -5.86
CA ASP A 145 -11.12 5.50 -7.18
C ASP A 145 -9.78 5.00 -7.69
N THR A 146 -8.72 5.79 -7.45
CA THR A 146 -7.35 5.39 -7.79
C THR A 146 -6.94 4.14 -7.01
N TYR A 147 -7.22 4.07 -5.71
CA TYR A 147 -6.97 2.88 -4.89
C TYR A 147 -7.75 1.66 -5.40
N THR A 148 -9.07 1.79 -5.57
CA THR A 148 -9.95 0.71 -6.04
C THR A 148 -9.52 0.19 -7.39
N THR A 149 -9.25 1.08 -8.35
CA THR A 149 -8.77 0.72 -9.69
C THR A 149 -7.45 -0.04 -9.63
N ARG A 150 -6.51 0.38 -8.76
CA ARG A 150 -5.23 -0.30 -8.59
C ARG A 150 -5.38 -1.67 -7.94
N CYS A 151 -6.25 -1.79 -6.94
CA CYS A 151 -6.54 -3.07 -6.30
C CYS A 151 -7.15 -4.07 -7.28
N ILE A 152 -8.16 -3.67 -8.05
CA ILE A 152 -8.80 -4.53 -9.06
C ILE A 152 -7.77 -4.97 -10.10
N ARG A 153 -7.01 -4.03 -10.67
CA ARG A 153 -5.99 -4.36 -11.68
C ARG A 153 -4.93 -5.33 -11.13
N LYS A 154 -4.48 -5.14 -9.89
CA LYS A 154 -3.50 -6.05 -9.28
C LYS A 154 -4.12 -7.41 -9.00
N ALA A 155 -5.38 -7.46 -8.57
CA ALA A 155 -6.08 -8.71 -8.31
C ALA A 155 -6.29 -9.50 -9.61
N ASN A 156 -6.78 -8.86 -10.68
CA ASN A 156 -6.92 -9.49 -11.99
C ASN A 156 -5.58 -10.00 -12.49
N SER A 157 -4.50 -9.22 -12.39
CA SER A 157 -3.15 -9.70 -12.74
C SER A 157 -2.67 -10.93 -11.95
N ILE A 158 -3.21 -11.20 -10.76
CA ILE A 158 -2.91 -12.40 -9.97
C ILE A 158 -3.83 -13.56 -10.38
N VAL A 159 -5.10 -13.26 -10.64
CA VAL A 159 -6.09 -14.25 -11.11
C VAL A 159 -5.71 -14.77 -12.50
N ASP A 160 -5.30 -13.87 -13.40
CA ASP A 160 -4.97 -14.19 -14.78
C ASP A 160 -3.64 -14.97 -14.92
N ASP A 161 -2.84 -15.05 -13.84
CA ASP A 161 -1.58 -15.78 -13.79
C ASP A 161 -1.67 -16.95 -12.78
N PRO A 162 -1.95 -18.18 -13.25
CA PRO A 162 -1.99 -19.36 -12.39
C PRO A 162 -0.66 -19.69 -11.69
N THR A 163 0.46 -19.20 -12.20
CA THR A 163 1.80 -19.43 -11.61
C THR A 163 2.14 -18.43 -10.51
N HIS A 164 1.33 -17.37 -10.35
CA HIS A 164 1.57 -16.35 -9.35
C HIS A 164 1.49 -16.96 -7.94
N PRO A 165 2.46 -16.71 -7.03
CA PRO A 165 2.47 -17.31 -5.69
C PRO A 165 1.23 -17.02 -4.85
N SER A 166 0.56 -15.91 -5.14
CA SER A 166 -0.69 -15.48 -4.48
C SER A 166 -1.98 -15.87 -5.21
N HIS A 167 -1.91 -16.64 -6.30
CA HIS A 167 -3.09 -17.06 -7.07
C HIS A 167 -4.09 -17.84 -6.20
N THR A 168 -3.59 -18.65 -5.28
CA THR A 168 -4.39 -19.45 -4.32
C THR A 168 -5.27 -18.61 -3.40
N PHE A 169 -5.01 -17.31 -3.22
CA PHE A 169 -5.87 -16.41 -2.45
C PHE A 169 -7.12 -15.95 -3.21
N PHE A 170 -7.23 -16.27 -4.51
CA PHE A 170 -8.35 -15.91 -5.39
C PHE A 170 -9.02 -17.16 -5.98
N THR A 171 -9.37 -18.12 -5.13
CA THR A 171 -10.18 -19.29 -5.49
C THR A 171 -11.66 -18.94 -5.57
N LEU A 172 -12.34 -19.39 -6.63
CA LEU A 172 -13.79 -19.28 -6.76
C LEU A 172 -14.50 -20.31 -5.85
N ILE A 173 -15.70 -19.97 -5.38
CA ILE A 173 -16.61 -20.93 -4.74
C ILE A 173 -17.24 -21.86 -5.80
N PRO A 174 -17.85 -23.00 -5.43
CA PRO A 174 -18.40 -23.96 -6.39
C PRO A 174 -19.40 -23.39 -7.41
N SER A 175 -20.08 -22.29 -7.09
CA SER A 175 -20.97 -21.62 -8.04
C SER A 175 -20.26 -20.90 -9.18
N GLY A 176 -18.92 -20.72 -9.11
CA GLY A 176 -18.11 -20.02 -10.10
C GLY A 176 -18.28 -18.51 -10.15
N LYS A 177 -19.18 -17.92 -9.34
CA LYS A 177 -19.54 -16.49 -9.44
C LYS A 177 -18.74 -15.57 -8.52
N ARG A 178 -18.27 -16.09 -7.39
CA ARG A 178 -17.64 -15.30 -6.32
C ARG A 178 -16.35 -15.94 -5.86
N TYR A 179 -15.38 -15.10 -5.49
CA TYR A 179 -14.17 -15.52 -4.82
C TYR A 179 -14.45 -15.84 -3.35
N GLN A 180 -13.73 -16.82 -2.83
CA GLN A 180 -13.73 -17.19 -1.42
C GLN A 180 -13.33 -15.98 -0.56
N SER A 181 -14.06 -15.77 0.53
CA SER A 181 -13.73 -14.73 1.49
C SER A 181 -12.53 -15.15 2.34
N ILE A 182 -11.56 -14.25 2.50
CA ILE A 182 -10.41 -14.49 3.36
C ILE A 182 -10.82 -14.11 4.78
N ARG A 183 -10.80 -15.09 5.69
CA ARG A 183 -11.11 -14.85 7.09
C ARG A 183 -10.09 -13.88 7.69
N ALA A 184 -10.56 -12.72 8.15
CA ALA A 184 -9.74 -11.72 8.78
C ALA A 184 -10.14 -11.53 10.26
N LEU A 185 -9.23 -11.85 11.18
CA LEU A 185 -9.46 -11.74 12.63
C LEU A 185 -9.22 -10.33 13.18
N THR A 186 -8.65 -9.43 12.39
CA THR A 186 -8.36 -8.05 12.78
C THR A 186 -8.84 -7.08 11.71
N THR A 187 -9.21 -5.87 12.13
CA THR A 187 -9.52 -4.77 11.20
C THR A 187 -8.35 -4.49 10.26
N ARG A 188 -7.12 -4.59 10.77
CA ARG A 188 -5.90 -4.41 9.98
C ARG A 188 -5.78 -5.41 8.83
N LEU A 189 -5.99 -6.69 9.10
CA LEU A 189 -5.98 -7.74 8.07
C LEU A 189 -7.16 -7.56 7.12
N CYS A 190 -8.36 -7.30 7.64
CA CYS A 190 -9.57 -7.08 6.84
C CYS A 190 -9.40 -5.94 5.84
N ASN A 191 -8.67 -4.88 6.24
CA ASN A 191 -8.39 -3.72 5.42
C ASN A 191 -7.15 -3.86 4.52
N SER A 192 -6.43 -4.98 4.57
CA SER A 192 -5.28 -5.25 3.69
C SER A 192 -5.72 -5.63 2.27
N PHE A 193 -4.77 -5.68 1.34
CA PHE A 193 -5.04 -5.90 -0.08
C PHE A 193 -5.91 -7.14 -0.36
N PHE A 194 -5.51 -8.33 0.10
CA PHE A 194 -6.17 -9.57 -0.32
C PHE A 194 -7.65 -9.64 0.11
N PRO A 195 -8.02 -9.42 1.39
CA PRO A 195 -9.43 -9.47 1.79
C PRO A 195 -10.26 -8.35 1.16
N GLN A 196 -9.69 -7.16 0.95
CA GLN A 196 -10.37 -6.06 0.25
C GLN A 196 -10.62 -6.42 -1.21
N ALA A 197 -9.60 -6.91 -1.92
CA ALA A 197 -9.67 -7.22 -3.34
C ALA A 197 -10.70 -8.32 -3.64
N SER A 198 -10.63 -9.45 -2.95
CA SER A 198 -11.56 -10.56 -3.18
C SER A 198 -12.99 -10.22 -2.75
N THR A 199 -13.16 -9.73 -1.52
CA THR A 199 -14.49 -9.67 -0.89
C THR A 199 -15.25 -8.40 -1.23
N ARG A 200 -14.57 -7.25 -1.31
CA ARG A 200 -15.23 -5.95 -1.45
C ARG A 200 -15.18 -5.38 -2.87
N LEU A 201 -14.20 -5.77 -3.66
CA LEU A 201 -13.99 -5.21 -4.99
C LEU A 201 -14.40 -6.17 -6.10
N LEU A 202 -13.90 -7.40 -6.13
CA LEU A 202 -14.25 -8.35 -7.20
C LEU A 202 -15.65 -8.93 -7.00
N ASN A 203 -15.99 -9.36 -5.78
CA ASN A 203 -17.31 -9.93 -5.50
C ASN A 203 -18.47 -8.91 -5.56
N SER A 204 -18.19 -7.61 -5.62
CA SER A 204 -19.21 -6.56 -5.79
C SER A 204 -19.43 -6.16 -7.25
N GLN A 205 -18.61 -6.66 -8.18
CA GLN A 205 -18.75 -6.44 -9.62
C GLN A 205 -19.51 -7.55 -10.34
N ASN A 206 -19.72 -8.70 -9.70
CA ASN A 206 -20.41 -9.89 -10.21
C ASN A 206 -21.77 -10.10 -9.53
#